data_AF-A0A972YP59-F1
#
_entry.id   AF-A0A972YP59-F1
#
_cell.length_a   1.000
_cell.length_b   1.000
_cell.length_c   1.000
_cell.angle_alpha   90.00
_cell.angle_beta   90.00
_cell.angle_gamma   90.00
#
_symmetry.space_group_name_H-M   'P 1'
#
loop_
_entity.id
_entity.type
_entity.pdbx_description
1 polymer ?
#
loop_
_entity_poly.entity_id
_entity_poly.type
_entity_poly.pdbx_seq_one_letter_code
_entity_poly.pdbx_strand_id
1 'polypeptide(L)' 'MSNLFNSITDTVGNTPLVKINHVTEGLAADIYLKCEFFNPLASVKDRIGKAMIEAAAAAG' A
#
# COMPACT_ATOMS: atom_id res chain seq x y z
N MET A 1 13.37 -11.44 -2.38
CA MET A 1 12.79 -12.53 -3.19
C MET A 1 11.85 -11.91 -4.21
N SER A 2 11.90 -12.34 -5.46
CA SER A 2 10.98 -11.89 -6.50
C SER A 2 9.66 -12.67 -6.40
N ASN A 3 8.54 -11.97 -6.51
CA ASN A 3 7.20 -12.56 -6.60
C ASN A 3 6.73 -12.49 -8.06
N LEU A 4 6.06 -13.55 -8.53
CA LEU A 4 5.40 -13.59 -9.84
C LEU A 4 3.90 -13.35 -9.64
N PHE A 5 3.33 -12.43 -10.40
CA PHE A 5 1.91 -12.05 -10.32
C PHE A 5 1.24 -12.22 -11.68
N ASN A 6 -0.05 -12.57 -11.69
CA ASN A 6 -0.81 -12.76 -12.93
C ASN A 6 -1.46 -11.45 -13.43
N SER A 7 -1.73 -10.52 -12.52
CA SER A 7 -2.26 -9.19 -12.82
C SER A 7 -1.53 -8.12 -12.02
N ILE A 8 -1.46 -6.90 -12.56
CA ILE A 8 -0.98 -5.72 -11.83
C ILE A 8 -1.85 -5.44 -10.59
N THR A 9 -3.13 -5.81 -10.60
CA THR A 9 -4.02 -5.68 -9.44
C THR A 9 -3.63 -6.59 -8.28
N ASP A 10 -2.85 -7.63 -8.52
CA ASP A 10 -2.35 -8.54 -7.49
C ASP A 10 -1.19 -7.93 -6.69
N THR A 11 -0.59 -6.83 -7.20
CA THR A 11 0.46 -6.08 -6.50
C THR A 11 -0.08 -5.00 -5.58
N VAL A 12 -1.40 -4.75 -5.57
CA VAL A 12 -2.05 -3.79 -4.68
C VAL A 12 -1.93 -4.25 -3.23
N GLY A 13 -1.38 -3.38 -2.37
CA GLY A 13 -1.16 -3.65 -0.96
C GLY A 13 0.29 -3.98 -0.61
N ASN A 14 0.51 -4.60 0.57
CA ASN A 14 1.83 -4.97 1.08
C ASN A 14 2.90 -3.85 1.02
N THR A 15 2.45 -2.60 1.13
CA THR A 15 3.29 -1.41 1.11
C THR A 15 4.18 -1.34 2.35
N PRO A 16 5.41 -0.82 2.26
CA PRO A 16 6.35 -0.86 3.36
C PRO A 16 5.95 0.09 4.50
N LEU A 17 6.34 -0.29 5.73
CA LEU A 17 6.43 0.62 6.87
C LEU A 17 7.87 1.10 6.99
N VAL A 18 8.08 2.41 6.94
CA VAL A 18 9.42 3.01 6.97
C VAL A 18 9.54 3.90 8.20
N LYS A 19 10.55 3.65 9.05
CA LYS A 19 10.83 4.50 10.22
C LYS A 19 11.33 5.88 9.76
N ILE A 20 10.78 6.95 10.34
CA ILE A 20 11.32 8.30 10.17
C ILE A 20 12.44 8.48 11.20
N ASN A 21 13.64 8.87 10.74
CA ASN A 21 14.80 9.01 11.63
C ASN A 21 15.06 10.49 11.98
N HIS A 22 15.38 11.32 10.98
CA HIS A 22 15.87 12.69 11.21
C HIS A 22 14.79 13.71 11.60
N VAL A 23 13.62 13.67 10.94
CA VAL A 23 12.54 14.66 11.19
C VAL A 23 11.91 14.49 12.57
N THR A 24 12.06 13.32 13.17
CA THR A 24 11.44 12.93 14.43
C THR A 24 12.47 12.73 15.55
N GLU A 25 13.68 13.26 15.37
CA GLU A 25 14.75 13.21 16.37
C GLU A 25 14.33 13.94 17.65
N GLY A 26 14.61 13.33 18.80
CA GLY A 26 14.26 13.87 20.13
C GLY A 26 12.84 13.55 20.62
N LEU A 27 11.99 12.93 19.79
CA LEU A 27 10.68 12.43 20.25
C LEU A 27 10.84 11.13 21.04
N ALA A 28 10.02 10.96 22.08
CA ALA A 28 10.00 9.75 22.91
C ALA A 28 9.34 8.54 22.21
N ALA A 29 8.74 8.74 21.04
CA ALA A 29 8.00 7.73 20.30
C ALA A 29 8.61 7.49 18.92
N ASP A 30 8.54 6.24 18.46
CA ASP A 30 8.89 5.88 17.10
C ASP A 30 7.75 6.24 16.13
N ILE A 31 8.10 6.92 15.04
CA ILE A 31 7.15 7.30 13.99
C ILE A 31 7.47 6.53 12.71
N TYR A 32 6.44 5.92 12.12
CA TYR A 32 6.53 5.14 10.89
C TYR A 32 5.61 5.69 9.81
N LEU A 33 6.08 5.68 8.57
CA LEU A 33 5.30 5.98 7.38
C LEU A 33 4.80 4.68 6.76
N LYS A 34 3.49 4.58 6.57
CA LYS A 34 2.90 3.56 5.70
C LYS A 34 2.90 4.10 4.26
N CYS A 35 3.87 3.69 3.47
CA CYS A 35 4.16 4.28 2.17
C CYS A 35 3.21 3.77 1.07
N GLU A 36 1.95 4.22 1.07
CA GLU A 36 0.92 3.79 0.11
C GLU A 36 1.19 4.18 -1.35
N PHE A 37 2.16 5.05 -1.59
CA PHE A 37 2.64 5.37 -2.94
C PHE A 37 3.45 4.23 -3.60
N PHE A 38 3.70 3.12 -2.89
CA PHE A 38 4.26 1.89 -3.46
C PHE A 38 3.21 0.98 -4.13
N ASN A 39 1.93 1.31 -4.04
CA ASN A 39 0.91 0.65 -4.88
C ASN A 39 1.16 0.96 -6.38
N PRO A 40 0.66 0.12 -7.31
CA PRO A 40 0.99 0.21 -8.73
C PRO A 40 0.63 1.54 -9.42
N LEU A 41 -0.41 2.25 -8.96
CA LEU A 41 -0.79 3.59 -9.43
C LEU A 41 -0.44 4.70 -8.43
N ALA A 42 0.52 4.41 -7.55
CA ALA A 42 1.17 5.36 -6.65
C ALA A 42 0.26 6.04 -5.61
N SER A 43 -0.86 5.41 -5.22
CA SER A 43 -1.69 5.95 -4.15
C SER A 43 -2.40 4.87 -3.33
N VAL A 44 -2.92 5.28 -2.17
CA VAL A 44 -3.81 4.44 -1.35
C VAL A 44 -5.12 4.08 -2.06
N LYS A 45 -5.50 4.82 -3.12
CA LYS A 45 -6.78 4.65 -3.80
C LYS A 45 -6.85 3.37 -4.64
N ASP A 46 -5.71 2.78 -4.97
CA ASP A 46 -5.62 1.47 -5.62
C ASP A 46 -6.37 0.39 -4.82
N ARG A 47 -6.32 0.47 -3.48
CA ARG A 47 -7.02 -0.48 -2.59
C ARG A 47 -8.53 -0.41 -2.75
N ILE A 48 -9.10 0.79 -2.62
CA ILE A 48 -10.55 0.96 -2.67
C ILE A 48 -11.07 0.78 -4.10
N GLY A 49 -10.31 1.22 -5.11
CA GLY A 49 -10.63 0.99 -6.51
C GLY A 49 -10.74 -0.49 -6.83
N LYS A 50 -9.72 -1.29 -6.43
CA LYS A 50 -9.76 -2.75 -6.57
C LYS A 50 -10.95 -3.36 -5.83
N ALA A 51 -11.11 -3.03 -4.55
CA ALA A 51 -12.16 -3.61 -3.71
C ALA A 51 -13.59 -3.32 -4.22
N MET A 52 -13.85 -2.10 -4.70
CA MET A 52 -15.15 -1.74 -5.26
C MET A 52 -15.48 -2.54 -6.53
N ILE A 53 -14.51 -2.70 -7.43
CA ILE A 53 -14.71 -3.44 -8.68
C ILE A 53 -14.86 -4.94 -8.42
N GLU A 54 -14.06 -5.52 -7.53
CA GLU A 54 -14.20 -6.93 -7.12
C GLU A 54 -15.56 -7.19 -6.48
N ALA A 55 -16.03 -6.29 -5.59
CA ALA A 55 -17.34 -6.40 -4.98
C ALA A 55 -18.47 -6.31 -6.02
N ALA A 56 -18.37 -5.39 -6.98
CA ALA A 56 -19.34 -5.29 -8.07
C ALA A 56 -19.35 -6.56 -8.94
N ALA A 57 -18.19 -7.08 -9.32
CA ALA A 57 -18.08 -8.31 -10.11
C ALA A 57 -18.64 -9.55 -9.38
N ALA A 58 -18.49 -9.60 -8.05
CA ALA A 58 -19.05 -10.67 -7.23
C ALA A 58 -20.57 -10.59 -7.06
N ALA A 59 -21.18 -9.40 -7.24
CA ALA A 59 -22.62 -9.19 -7.10
C ALA A 59 -23.44 -9.60 -8.35
N GLY A 60 -22.78 -9.80 -9.50
CA GLY A 60 -23.42 -10.08 -10.80
C GLY A 60 -23.86 -8.82 -11.54
#